data_AF-A0A935K2F4-F1
#
_entry.id   AF-A0A935K2F4-F1
#
_cell.length_a   1.000
_cell.length_b   1.000
_cell.length_c   1.000
_cell.angle_alpha   90.00
_cell.angle_beta   90.00
_cell.angle_gamma   90.00
#
_symmetry.space_group_name_H-M   'P 1'
#
loop_
_entity.id
_entity.type
_entity.pdbx_description
1 polymer ?
#
loop_
_entity_poly.entity_id
_entity_poly.type
_entity_poly.pdbx_seq_one_letter_code
_entity_poly.pdbx_strand_id
1 'polypeptide(L)'
;MSNATRPQNLNESFHGEKQIFKHLIVGLIYPAVLGALIYFFIEFWGGFIESGHLPLMFNAPVDEIILKACLLIMILLFYCCDFLYTTYSKKFRFLYFWFDLAIMVGLIATFKAAKYDSSELPEMATILKLFLGFIILYLFWDGFELMQSENDEIASEKRLYKQMVGWEVGCIVVFLSIFLLQYLQIINEYSMRVCSIIGISIATIIFIFLVWKKWKLYFLPVLKSE
;
A
#
# COMPACT_ATOMS: atom_id res chain seq x y z
N MET A 1 27.67 -6.41 49.78
CA MET A 1 26.45 -6.42 48.93
C MET A 1 26.52 -5.17 48.05
N SER A 2 26.95 -5.35 46.79
CA SER A 2 27.03 -4.26 45.80
C SER A 2 25.70 -4.23 45.04
N ASN A 3 24.95 -3.14 45.19
CA ASN A 3 23.76 -2.89 44.39
C ASN A 3 24.20 -2.46 42.99
N ALA A 4 24.11 -3.37 42.03
CA ALA A 4 24.27 -3.06 40.62
C ALA A 4 23.03 -2.32 40.12
N THR A 5 23.07 -0.99 40.15
CA THR A 5 22.15 -0.11 39.42
C THR A 5 22.38 -0.32 37.91
N ARG A 6 21.56 -1.16 37.27
CA ARG A 6 21.51 -1.26 35.81
C ARG A 6 20.99 0.07 35.22
N PRO A 7 21.55 0.57 34.10
CA PRO A 7 21.26 1.90 33.59
C PRO A 7 19.85 1.97 32.98
N GLN A 8 18.97 2.78 33.59
CA GLN A 8 17.70 3.22 33.00
C GLN A 8 17.90 4.07 31.72
N ASN A 9 19.11 4.61 31.50
CA ASN A 9 19.46 5.50 30.39
C ASN A 9 19.39 4.87 28.99
N LEU A 10 19.47 3.54 28.85
CA LEU A 10 19.41 2.89 27.53
C LEU A 10 17.97 2.87 26.96
N ASN A 11 16.95 2.68 27.80
CA ASN A 11 15.57 2.61 27.30
C ASN A 11 15.04 3.97 26.81
N GLU A 12 15.53 5.08 27.37
CA GLU A 12 15.14 6.43 26.94
C GLU A 12 15.79 6.82 25.61
N SER A 13 17.08 6.48 25.37
CA SER A 13 17.73 6.75 24.08
C SER A 13 17.08 5.97 22.94
N PHE A 14 16.75 4.69 23.18
CA PHE A 14 16.05 3.84 22.21
C PHE A 14 14.62 4.30 21.90
N HIS A 15 13.95 5.00 22.83
CA HIS A 15 12.63 5.60 22.56
C HIS A 15 12.73 6.89 21.75
N GLY A 16 13.74 7.73 22.01
CA GLY A 16 14.02 8.92 21.20
C GLY A 16 14.36 8.57 19.75
N GLU A 17 15.25 7.58 19.55
CA GLU A 17 15.63 7.11 18.21
C GLU A 17 14.42 6.58 17.41
N LYS A 18 13.53 5.78 18.03
CA LYS A 18 12.32 5.27 17.36
C LYS A 18 11.37 6.37 16.91
N GLN A 19 11.23 7.45 17.69
CA GLN A 19 10.42 8.60 17.30
C GLN A 19 11.06 9.38 16.15
N ILE A 20 12.37 9.61 16.19
CA ILE A 20 13.12 10.27 15.12
C ILE A 20 13.00 9.47 13.81
N PHE A 21 13.16 8.15 13.86
CA PHE A 21 12.98 7.27 12.69
C PHE A 21 11.56 7.34 12.13
N LYS A 22 10.53 7.29 12.99
CA LYS A 22 9.12 7.45 12.55
C LYS A 22 8.93 8.81 11.84
N HIS A 23 9.44 9.89 12.42
CA HIS A 23 9.36 11.22 11.82
C HIS A 23 10.13 11.34 10.51
N LEU A 24 11.28 10.69 10.38
CA LEU A 24 12.04 10.64 9.13
C LEU A 24 11.28 9.90 8.03
N ILE A 25 10.68 8.75 8.35
CA ILE A 25 9.97 7.92 7.37
C ILE A 25 8.68 8.59 6.93
N VAL A 26 7.86 9.01 7.89
CA VAL A 26 6.57 9.68 7.62
C VAL A 26 6.77 11.09 7.07
N GLY A 27 7.82 11.79 7.48
CA GLY A 27 8.06 13.19 7.10
C GLY A 27 8.93 13.39 5.86
N LEU A 28 9.74 12.39 5.46
CA LEU A 28 10.67 12.51 4.33
C LEU A 28 10.42 11.47 3.24
N ILE A 29 10.44 10.18 3.60
CA ILE A 29 10.39 9.08 2.61
C ILE A 29 9.01 9.01 1.97
N TYR A 30 7.97 8.94 2.79
CA TYR A 30 6.61 8.82 2.28
C TYR A 30 6.17 10.02 1.42
N PRO A 31 6.41 11.28 1.85
CA PRO A 31 6.14 12.46 1.02
C PRO A 31 6.99 12.53 -0.24
N ALA A 32 8.24 12.08 -0.22
CA ALA A 32 9.09 12.07 -1.42
C ALA A 32 8.55 11.10 -2.49
N VAL A 33 8.16 9.90 -2.08
CA VAL A 33 7.56 8.91 -2.99
C VAL A 33 6.16 9.35 -3.44
N LEU A 34 5.39 9.99 -2.55
CA LEU A 34 4.10 10.59 -2.93
C LEU A 34 4.30 11.68 -3.98
N GLY A 35 5.29 12.55 -3.76
CA GLY A 35 5.67 13.61 -4.68
C GLY A 35 6.10 13.04 -6.04
N ALA A 36 6.87 11.95 -6.06
CA ALA A 36 7.24 11.28 -7.30
C ALA A 36 6.02 10.71 -8.03
N LEU A 37 5.11 10.03 -7.32
CA LEU A 37 3.89 9.49 -7.92
C LEU A 37 2.94 10.58 -8.44
N ILE A 38 2.79 11.67 -7.69
CA ILE A 38 2.03 12.86 -8.12
C ILE A 38 2.69 13.51 -9.33
N TYR A 39 4.02 13.62 -9.35
CA TYR A 39 4.76 14.15 -10.50
C TYR A 39 4.48 13.31 -11.74
N PHE A 40 4.58 11.98 -11.66
CA PHE A 40 4.24 11.10 -12.78
C PHE A 40 2.77 11.21 -13.20
N PHE A 41 1.85 11.36 -12.25
CA PHE A 41 0.45 11.61 -12.55
C PHE A 41 0.25 12.93 -13.30
N ILE A 42 0.90 14.01 -12.86
CA ILE A 42 0.86 15.30 -13.53
C ILE A 42 1.53 15.22 -14.90
N GLU A 43 2.64 14.49 -15.05
CA GLU A 43 3.29 14.26 -16.34
C GLU A 43 2.38 13.47 -17.30
N PHE A 44 1.59 12.52 -16.79
CA PHE A 44 0.59 11.79 -17.58
C PHE A 44 -0.44 12.72 -18.18
N TRP A 45 -1.08 13.48 -17.31
CA TRP A 45 -2.19 14.35 -17.68
C TRP A 45 -1.71 15.62 -18.37
N GLY A 46 -0.54 16.14 -17.99
CA GLY A 46 0.14 17.26 -18.63
C GLY A 46 0.62 16.91 -20.04
N GLY A 47 1.18 15.72 -20.23
CA GLY A 47 1.49 15.19 -21.57
C GLY A 47 0.25 14.97 -22.44
N PHE A 48 -0.90 14.70 -21.82
CA PHE A 48 -2.21 14.61 -22.49
C PHE A 48 -2.75 15.99 -22.91
N ILE A 49 -2.43 17.06 -22.17
CA ILE A 49 -2.99 18.41 -22.34
C ILE A 49 -2.07 19.35 -23.15
N GLU A 50 -0.74 19.24 -23.02
CA GLU A 50 0.19 20.36 -23.31
C GLU A 50 1.24 20.07 -24.40
N SER A 51 1.03 19.14 -25.32
CA SER A 51 1.82 19.00 -26.57
C SER A 51 3.31 18.60 -26.44
N GLY A 52 3.68 17.38 -26.88
CA GLY A 52 5.09 17.04 -27.21
C GLY A 52 5.47 15.55 -27.18
N HIS A 53 4.93 14.75 -26.24
CA HIS A 53 5.08 13.29 -26.22
C HIS A 53 3.95 12.55 -26.98
N LEU A 54 3.21 13.32 -27.79
CA LEU A 54 2.05 12.93 -28.57
C LEU A 54 2.22 11.66 -29.44
N PRO A 55 3.34 11.40 -30.14
CA PRO A 55 3.39 10.31 -31.11
C PRO A 55 3.47 8.91 -30.48
N LEU A 56 3.73 8.79 -29.17
CA LEU A 56 3.72 7.50 -28.46
C LEU A 56 2.36 7.16 -27.84
N MET A 57 1.57 8.17 -27.42
CA MET A 57 0.24 7.93 -26.82
C MET A 57 -0.90 7.93 -27.85
N PHE A 58 -0.86 8.74 -28.91
CA PHE A 58 -1.95 8.77 -29.91
C PHE A 58 -1.91 7.62 -30.92
N ASN A 59 -0.84 6.82 -30.92
CA ASN A 59 -0.78 5.55 -31.66
C ASN A 59 -1.26 4.35 -30.82
N ALA A 60 -1.50 4.54 -29.52
CA ALA A 60 -2.04 3.48 -28.66
C ALA A 60 -3.57 3.44 -28.78
N PRO A 61 -4.19 2.24 -28.82
CA PRO A 61 -5.63 2.09 -28.71
C PRO A 61 -6.15 2.82 -27.46
N VAL A 62 -7.33 3.45 -27.58
CA VAL A 62 -8.01 4.17 -26.47
C VAL A 62 -8.10 3.30 -25.21
N ASP A 63 -8.30 1.99 -25.39
CA ASP A 63 -8.38 1.00 -24.32
C ASP A 63 -7.09 0.92 -23.49
N GLU A 64 -5.91 1.13 -24.08
CA GLU A 64 -4.62 1.06 -23.39
C GLU A 64 -4.35 2.31 -22.55
N ILE A 65 -4.78 3.47 -23.04
CA ILE A 65 -4.68 4.74 -22.32
C ILE A 65 -5.57 4.67 -21.07
N ILE A 66 -6.82 4.21 -21.23
CA ILE A 66 -7.75 4.02 -20.12
C ILE A 66 -7.18 3.04 -19.10
N LEU A 67 -6.59 1.93 -19.57
CA LEU A 67 -5.98 0.93 -18.71
C LEU A 67 -4.87 1.50 -17.83
N LYS A 68 -3.93 2.23 -18.43
CA LYS A 68 -2.81 2.87 -17.72
C LYS A 68 -3.30 3.94 -16.75
N ALA A 69 -4.27 4.75 -17.17
CA ALA A 69 -4.89 5.75 -16.31
C ALA A 69 -5.55 5.11 -15.07
N CYS A 70 -6.34 4.05 -15.27
CA CYS A 70 -6.96 3.32 -14.17
C CYS A 70 -5.89 2.77 -13.22
N LEU A 71 -4.88 2.06 -13.71
CA LEU A 71 -3.81 1.51 -12.87
C LEU A 71 -3.08 2.60 -12.08
N LEU A 72 -2.76 3.73 -12.71
CA LEU A 72 -2.07 4.84 -12.06
C LEU A 72 -2.90 5.46 -10.94
N ILE A 73 -4.19 5.69 -11.18
CA ILE A 73 -5.13 6.16 -10.15
C ILE A 73 -5.19 5.15 -8.99
N MET A 74 -5.26 3.84 -9.30
CA MET A 74 -5.29 2.81 -8.27
C MET A 74 -4.02 2.77 -7.44
N ILE A 75 -2.84 2.88 -8.07
CA ILE A 75 -1.54 2.92 -7.37
C ILE A 75 -1.47 4.14 -6.46
N LEU A 76 -1.87 5.32 -6.96
CA LEU A 76 -1.87 6.55 -6.19
C LEU A 76 -2.80 6.46 -4.98
N LEU A 77 -4.04 6.01 -5.18
CA LEU A 77 -5.01 5.81 -4.10
C LEU A 77 -4.51 4.80 -3.06
N PHE A 78 -3.98 3.67 -3.52
CA PHE A 78 -3.44 2.64 -2.65
C PHE A 78 -2.30 3.19 -1.80
N TYR A 79 -1.38 3.93 -2.42
CA TYR A 79 -0.24 4.52 -1.71
C TYR A 79 -0.65 5.60 -0.71
N CYS A 80 -1.59 6.48 -1.07
CA CYS A 80 -2.17 7.43 -0.11
C CYS A 80 -2.79 6.70 1.09
N CYS A 81 -3.49 5.59 0.86
CA CYS A 81 -4.08 4.80 1.94
C CYS A 81 -3.04 4.10 2.79
N ASP A 82 -1.99 3.55 2.19
CA ASP A 82 -0.86 2.96 2.91
C ASP A 82 -0.18 4.00 3.81
N PHE A 83 0.12 5.17 3.27
CA PHE A 83 0.68 6.28 4.03
C PHE A 83 -0.18 6.61 5.27
N LEU A 84 -1.49 6.75 5.09
CA LEU A 84 -2.42 6.99 6.18
C LEU A 84 -2.46 5.81 7.16
N TYR A 85 -2.48 4.58 6.64
CA TYR A 85 -2.50 3.36 7.43
C TYR A 85 -1.30 3.25 8.37
N THR A 86 -0.10 3.52 7.86
CA THR A 86 1.17 3.52 8.60
C THR A 86 1.26 4.69 9.58
N THR A 87 0.80 5.88 9.17
CA THR A 87 0.77 7.07 10.03
C THR A 87 -0.06 6.83 11.30
N TYR A 88 -1.21 6.17 11.16
CA TYR A 88 -2.11 5.84 12.27
C TYR A 88 -1.70 4.62 13.09
N SER A 89 -0.60 3.94 12.77
CA SER A 89 -0.08 2.86 13.60
C SER A 89 0.62 3.41 14.85
N LYS A 90 0.17 2.95 16.04
CA LYS A 90 0.60 3.46 17.35
C LYS A 90 2.07 3.16 17.67
N LYS A 91 2.57 1.98 17.35
CA LYS A 91 3.88 1.49 17.81
C LYS A 91 4.84 1.39 16.62
N PHE A 92 5.83 2.29 16.55
CA PHE A 92 6.90 2.15 15.55
C PHE A 92 7.92 1.12 16.02
N ARG A 93 8.10 0.05 15.25
CA ARG A 93 9.09 -1.00 15.50
C ARG A 93 10.05 -1.05 14.33
N PHE A 94 11.28 -1.46 14.61
CA PHE A 94 12.31 -1.59 13.59
C PHE A 94 11.90 -2.57 12.46
N LEU A 95 11.09 -3.59 12.77
CA LEU A 95 10.55 -4.49 11.75
C LEU A 95 9.58 -3.79 10.79
N TYR A 96 8.77 -2.83 11.27
CA TYR A 96 7.84 -2.07 10.43
C TYR A 96 8.57 -1.18 9.42
N PHE A 97 9.76 -0.67 9.76
CA PHE A 97 10.59 0.03 8.78
C PHE A 97 10.94 -0.84 7.57
N TRP A 98 11.29 -2.12 7.78
CA TRP A 98 11.60 -3.02 6.66
C TRP A 98 10.37 -3.35 5.83
N PHE A 99 9.19 -3.44 6.47
CA PHE A 99 7.93 -3.59 5.76
C PHE A 99 7.61 -2.35 4.93
N ASP A 100 7.69 -1.14 5.49
CA ASP A 100 7.49 0.12 4.76
C ASP A 100 8.46 0.25 3.57
N LEU A 101 9.73 -0.10 3.76
CA LEU A 101 10.74 -0.10 2.69
C LEU A 101 10.38 -1.11 1.59
N ALA A 102 9.94 -2.32 1.96
CA ALA A 102 9.51 -3.33 1.01
C ALA A 102 8.25 -2.89 0.24
N ILE A 103 7.29 -2.24 0.91
CA ILE A 103 6.11 -1.65 0.27
C ILE A 103 6.53 -0.58 -0.74
N MET A 104 7.43 0.33 -0.34
CA MET A 104 7.95 1.39 -1.21
C MET A 104 8.63 0.82 -2.46
N VAL A 105 9.52 -0.16 -2.30
CA VAL A 105 10.21 -0.81 -3.41
C VAL A 105 9.22 -1.53 -4.33
N GLY A 106 8.25 -2.24 -3.75
CA GLY A 106 7.19 -2.89 -4.52
C GLY A 106 6.36 -1.89 -5.33
N LEU A 107 6.13 -0.67 -4.80
CA LEU A 107 5.31 0.34 -5.48
C LEU A 107 6.04 0.91 -6.69
N ILE A 108 7.33 1.17 -6.54
CA ILE A 108 8.20 1.53 -7.67
C ILE A 108 8.22 0.41 -8.72
N ALA A 109 8.30 -0.87 -8.29
CA ALA A 109 8.23 -1.99 -9.21
C ALA A 109 6.87 -2.08 -9.92
N THR A 110 5.77 -1.79 -9.21
CA THR A 110 4.41 -1.80 -9.76
C THR A 110 4.24 -0.69 -10.80
N PHE A 111 4.78 0.49 -10.51
CA PHE A 111 4.81 1.60 -11.47
C PHE A 111 5.58 1.23 -12.75
N LYS A 112 6.77 0.62 -12.61
CA LYS A 112 7.54 0.14 -13.78
C LYS A 112 6.82 -0.97 -14.54
N ALA A 113 6.17 -1.90 -13.85
CA ALA A 113 5.39 -2.99 -14.46
C ALA A 113 4.14 -2.50 -15.19
N ALA A 114 3.59 -1.34 -14.78
CA ALA A 114 2.53 -0.65 -15.50
C ALA A 114 3.01 -0.06 -16.85
N LYS A 115 4.33 -0.12 -17.14
CA LYS A 115 4.94 0.26 -18.42
C LYS A 115 4.52 1.65 -18.88
N TYR A 116 4.46 2.54 -17.89
CA TYR A 116 3.92 3.88 -18.01
C TYR A 116 4.69 4.72 -19.05
N ASP A 117 6.02 4.58 -19.12
CA ASP A 117 6.90 5.31 -20.07
C ASP A 117 7.07 4.63 -21.43
N SER A 118 6.28 3.59 -21.75
CA SER A 118 6.42 2.81 -22.99
C SER A 118 5.09 2.65 -23.73
N SER A 119 5.14 2.34 -25.03
CA SER A 119 3.96 1.97 -25.82
C SER A 119 3.48 0.54 -25.55
N GLU A 120 4.15 -0.21 -24.68
CA GLU A 120 3.80 -1.59 -24.40
C GLU A 120 2.64 -1.67 -23.39
N LEU A 121 1.88 -2.76 -23.50
CA LEU A 121 0.78 -3.07 -22.59
C LEU A 121 1.32 -3.44 -21.20
N PRO A 122 0.62 -3.03 -20.12
CA PRO A 122 0.99 -3.40 -18.75
C PRO A 122 1.07 -4.92 -18.58
N GLU A 123 2.13 -5.39 -17.94
CA GLU A 123 2.27 -6.81 -17.61
C GLU A 123 1.39 -7.16 -16.41
N MET A 124 0.11 -7.44 -16.67
CA MET A 124 -0.87 -7.70 -15.61
C MET A 124 -0.48 -8.85 -14.69
N ALA A 125 0.18 -9.88 -15.21
CA ALA A 125 0.71 -10.96 -14.39
C ALA A 125 1.74 -10.45 -13.37
N THR A 126 2.61 -9.51 -13.77
CA THR A 126 3.61 -8.89 -12.90
C THR A 126 2.95 -7.97 -11.88
N ILE A 127 2.00 -7.13 -12.31
CA ILE A 127 1.22 -6.24 -11.42
C ILE A 127 0.47 -7.04 -10.37
N LEU A 128 -0.23 -8.11 -10.76
CA LEU A 128 -0.93 -8.99 -9.82
C LEU A 128 0.02 -9.68 -8.84
N LYS A 129 1.22 -10.10 -9.27
CA LYS A 129 2.23 -10.69 -8.37
C LYS A 129 2.70 -9.69 -7.33
N LEU A 130 2.96 -8.46 -7.75
CA LEU A 130 3.35 -7.37 -6.85
C LEU A 130 2.22 -7.06 -5.86
N PHE A 131 0.98 -6.97 -6.34
CA PHE A 131 -0.19 -6.75 -5.49
C PHE A 131 -0.39 -7.88 -4.48
N LEU A 132 -0.27 -9.14 -4.93
CA LEU A 132 -0.31 -10.30 -4.04
C LEU A 132 0.81 -10.25 -3.00
N GLY A 133 2.02 -9.85 -3.41
CA GLY A 133 3.15 -9.62 -2.51
C GLY A 133 2.84 -8.59 -1.42
N PHE A 134 2.23 -7.45 -1.78
CA PHE A 134 1.79 -6.46 -0.80
C PHE A 134 0.78 -7.03 0.18
N ILE A 135 -0.26 -7.70 -0.31
CA ILE A 135 -1.30 -8.25 0.55
C ILE A 135 -0.73 -9.29 1.51
N ILE A 136 0.22 -10.12 1.06
CA ILE A 136 0.92 -11.07 1.94
C ILE A 136 1.73 -10.31 3.00
N LEU A 137 2.40 -9.22 2.63
CA LEU A 137 3.16 -8.40 3.54
C LEU A 137 2.26 -7.76 4.62
N TYR A 138 1.11 -7.21 4.22
CA TYR A 138 0.10 -6.70 5.15
C TYR A 138 -0.43 -7.81 6.05
N LEU A 139 -0.70 -9.01 5.52
CA LEU A 139 -1.13 -10.15 6.32
C LEU A 139 -0.14 -10.52 7.41
N PHE A 140 1.16 -10.50 7.10
CA PHE A 140 2.17 -10.69 8.13
C PHE A 140 2.15 -9.54 9.13
N TRP A 141 2.12 -8.29 8.66
CA TRP A 141 2.08 -7.11 9.53
C TRP A 141 0.90 -7.18 10.51
N ASP A 142 -0.32 -7.25 9.97
CA ASP A 142 -1.56 -7.18 10.74
C ASP A 142 -1.75 -8.42 11.60
N GLY A 143 -1.28 -9.58 11.14
CA GLY A 143 -1.17 -10.79 11.95
C GLY A 143 -0.26 -10.59 13.17
N PHE A 144 0.91 -9.98 13.00
CA PHE A 144 1.82 -9.69 14.11
C PHE A 144 1.21 -8.69 15.11
N GLU A 145 0.56 -7.63 14.64
CA GLU A 145 -0.14 -6.66 15.50
C GLU A 145 -1.29 -7.34 16.26
N LEU A 146 -2.08 -8.18 15.58
CA LEU A 146 -3.20 -8.90 16.19
C LEU A 146 -2.76 -9.84 17.32
N MET A 147 -1.64 -10.55 17.15
CA MET A 147 -1.08 -11.45 18.17
C MET A 147 -0.54 -10.69 19.39
N GLN A 148 -0.04 -9.47 19.19
CA GLN A 148 0.58 -8.69 20.28
C GLN A 148 -0.40 -7.79 21.02
N SER A 149 -1.58 -7.58 20.45
CA SER A 149 -2.70 -6.83 21.03
C SER A 149 -3.38 -7.55 22.23
N GLU A 150 -2.85 -8.70 22.70
CA GLU A 150 -3.51 -9.52 23.72
C GLU A 150 -3.56 -8.92 25.14
N ASN A 151 -2.70 -7.95 25.48
CA ASN A 151 -2.54 -7.53 26.89
C ASN A 151 -3.12 -6.17 27.27
N ASP A 152 -3.37 -5.20 26.36
CA ASP A 152 -3.69 -3.82 26.79
C ASP A 152 -4.53 -2.95 25.81
N GLU A 153 -5.13 -3.51 24.75
CA GLU A 153 -5.81 -2.70 23.71
C GLU A 153 -7.35 -2.80 23.70
N ILE A 154 -7.98 -1.69 23.27
CA ILE A 154 -9.43 -1.52 23.18
C ILE A 154 -10.02 -2.60 22.27
N ALA A 155 -11.08 -3.30 22.70
CA ALA A 155 -11.71 -4.39 21.93
C ALA A 155 -12.08 -4.02 20.47
N SER A 156 -12.27 -2.73 20.18
CA SER A 156 -12.50 -2.21 18.83
C SER A 156 -11.26 -2.26 17.92
N GLU A 157 -10.06 -2.07 18.46
CA GLU A 157 -8.78 -2.13 17.74
C GLU A 157 -8.50 -3.57 17.27
N LYS A 158 -8.65 -4.54 18.18
CA LYS A 158 -8.57 -5.97 17.84
C LYS A 158 -9.60 -6.39 16.79
N ARG A 159 -10.82 -5.86 16.85
CA ARG A 159 -11.85 -6.12 15.83
C ARG A 159 -11.45 -5.55 14.47
N LEU A 160 -10.80 -4.39 14.43
CA LEU A 160 -10.33 -3.78 13.18
C LEU A 160 -9.21 -4.61 12.55
N TYR A 161 -8.21 -5.05 13.33
CA TYR A 161 -7.15 -5.93 12.80
C TYR A 161 -7.71 -7.26 12.27
N LYS A 162 -8.71 -7.85 12.96
CA LYS A 162 -9.41 -9.03 12.40
C LYS A 162 -10.12 -8.74 11.08
N GLN A 163 -10.67 -7.54 10.89
CA GLN A 163 -11.29 -7.14 9.63
C GLN A 163 -10.25 -6.95 8.52
N MET A 164 -9.09 -6.36 8.83
CA MET A 164 -7.98 -6.25 7.89
C MET A 164 -7.45 -7.62 7.47
N VAL A 165 -7.15 -8.50 8.42
CA VAL A 165 -6.74 -9.89 8.17
C VAL A 165 -7.75 -10.64 7.31
N GLY A 166 -9.05 -10.51 7.61
CA GLY A 166 -10.10 -11.11 6.79
C GLY A 166 -10.12 -10.58 5.35
N TRP A 167 -9.91 -9.27 5.17
CA TRP A 167 -9.82 -8.63 3.86
C TRP A 167 -8.57 -9.09 3.09
N GLU A 168 -7.41 -9.20 3.73
CA GLU A 168 -6.16 -9.67 3.13
C GLU A 168 -6.29 -11.11 2.65
N VAL A 169 -6.81 -12.00 3.51
CA VAL A 169 -7.06 -13.41 3.13
C VAL A 169 -8.04 -13.48 1.95
N GLY A 170 -9.11 -12.68 1.97
CA GLY A 170 -10.04 -12.58 0.85
C GLY A 170 -9.36 -12.15 -0.45
N CYS A 171 -8.50 -11.13 -0.39
CA CYS A 171 -7.73 -10.65 -1.53
C CYS A 171 -6.77 -11.72 -2.07
N ILE A 172 -6.06 -12.43 -1.19
CA ILE A 172 -5.17 -13.54 -1.58
C ILE A 172 -5.96 -14.61 -2.34
N VAL A 173 -7.12 -15.03 -1.82
CA VAL A 173 -7.97 -16.03 -2.48
C VAL A 173 -8.41 -15.54 -3.86
N VAL A 174 -8.86 -14.28 -3.98
CA VAL A 174 -9.30 -13.71 -5.26
C VAL A 174 -8.16 -13.67 -6.27
N PHE A 175 -6.98 -13.15 -5.91
CA PHE A 175 -5.87 -13.04 -6.85
C PHE A 175 -5.28 -14.40 -7.21
N LEU A 176 -5.16 -15.33 -6.26
CA LEU A 176 -4.77 -16.71 -6.56
C LEU A 176 -5.77 -17.39 -7.51
N SER A 177 -7.06 -17.12 -7.36
CA SER A 177 -8.09 -17.64 -8.28
C SER A 177 -7.90 -17.10 -9.69
N ILE A 178 -7.63 -15.79 -9.84
CA ILE A 178 -7.33 -15.19 -11.15
C ILE A 178 -6.07 -15.82 -11.77
N PHE A 179 -5.01 -16.01 -10.99
CA PHE A 179 -3.80 -16.69 -11.46
C PHE A 179 -4.05 -18.13 -11.90
N LEU A 180 -4.83 -18.88 -11.10
CA LEU A 180 -5.15 -20.27 -11.41
C LEU A 180 -5.98 -20.38 -12.68
N LEU A 181 -6.98 -19.52 -12.87
CA LEU A 181 -7.81 -19.48 -14.09
C LEU A 181 -6.97 -19.17 -15.33
N GLN A 182 -6.00 -18.26 -15.22
CA GLN A 182 -5.06 -17.96 -16.30
C GLN A 182 -4.12 -19.13 -16.59
N TYR A 183 -3.57 -19.75 -15.54
CA TYR A 183 -2.64 -20.90 -15.67
C TYR A 183 -3.32 -22.10 -16.33
N LEU A 184 -4.58 -22.36 -15.97
CA LEU A 184 -5.41 -23.39 -16.59
C LEU A 184 -5.94 -22.99 -17.99
N GLN A 185 -5.56 -21.82 -18.51
CA GLN A 185 -5.98 -21.28 -19.81
C GLN A 185 -7.51 -21.17 -19.96
N ILE A 186 -8.24 -21.04 -18.85
CA ILE A 186 -9.70 -20.89 -18.84
C ILE A 186 -10.12 -19.50 -19.30
N ILE A 187 -9.33 -18.49 -18.94
CA ILE A 187 -9.54 -17.10 -19.34
C ILE A 187 -8.43 -16.68 -20.32
N ASN A 188 -8.79 -15.82 -21.28
CA ASN A 188 -7.81 -15.22 -22.19
C ASN A 188 -7.15 -13.98 -21.55
N GLU A 189 -6.14 -13.43 -22.21
CA GLU A 189 -5.37 -12.29 -21.71
C GLU A 189 -6.23 -11.03 -21.49
N TYR A 190 -7.22 -10.80 -22.34
CA TYR A 190 -8.15 -9.69 -22.18
C TYR A 190 -9.00 -9.84 -20.91
N SER A 191 -9.60 -11.03 -20.71
CA SER A 191 -10.34 -11.36 -19.50
C SER A 191 -9.47 -11.27 -18.26
N MET A 192 -8.20 -11.69 -18.32
CA MET A 192 -7.25 -11.53 -17.20
C MET A 192 -7.08 -10.07 -16.83
N ARG A 193 -6.88 -9.17 -17.81
CA ARG A 193 -6.75 -7.72 -17.57
C ARG A 193 -8.00 -7.17 -16.88
N VAL A 194 -9.18 -7.46 -17.42
CA VAL A 194 -10.45 -6.99 -16.85
C VAL A 194 -10.65 -7.51 -15.42
N CYS A 195 -10.48 -8.81 -15.18
CA CYS A 195 -10.59 -9.40 -13.85
C CYS A 195 -9.57 -8.81 -12.86
N SER A 196 -8.34 -8.54 -13.31
CA SER A 196 -7.29 -7.94 -12.48
C SER A 196 -7.66 -6.52 -12.05
N ILE A 197 -8.10 -5.68 -12.98
CA ILE A 197 -8.52 -4.30 -12.69
C ILE A 197 -9.69 -4.28 -11.72
N ILE A 198 -10.70 -5.12 -11.96
CA ILE A 198 -11.88 -5.22 -11.09
C ILE A 198 -11.46 -5.70 -9.70
N GLY A 199 -10.63 -6.74 -9.63
CA GLY A 199 -10.12 -7.28 -8.37
C GLY A 199 -9.33 -6.25 -7.56
N ILE A 200 -8.38 -5.56 -8.21
CA ILE A 200 -7.59 -4.48 -7.59
C ILE A 200 -8.49 -3.32 -7.17
N SER A 201 -9.45 -2.92 -8.02
CA SER A 201 -10.42 -1.86 -7.70
C SER A 201 -11.22 -2.17 -6.44
N ILE A 202 -11.81 -3.36 -6.36
CA ILE A 202 -12.60 -3.79 -5.20
C ILE A 202 -11.70 -3.87 -3.95
N ALA A 203 -10.50 -4.46 -4.08
CA ALA A 203 -9.55 -4.59 -2.99
C ALA A 203 -9.20 -3.21 -2.41
N THR A 204 -8.84 -2.24 -3.26
CA THR A 204 -8.48 -0.89 -2.83
C THR A 204 -9.67 -0.12 -2.26
N ILE A 205 -10.89 -0.25 -2.81
CA ILE A 205 -12.08 0.41 -2.25
C ILE A 205 -12.35 -0.09 -0.82
N ILE A 206 -12.27 -1.40 -0.59
CA ILE A 206 -12.45 -1.96 0.74
C ILE A 206 -11.30 -1.49 1.66
N PHE A 207 -10.06 -1.46 1.16
CA PHE A 207 -8.92 -0.95 1.92
C PHE A 207 -9.12 0.50 2.36
N ILE A 208 -9.53 1.40 1.46
CA ILE A 208 -9.87 2.80 1.76
C ILE A 208 -10.87 2.86 2.92
N PHE A 209 -11.93 2.06 2.87
CA PHE A 209 -12.94 2.04 3.92
C PHE A 209 -12.39 1.55 5.27
N LEU A 210 -11.53 0.55 5.28
CA LEU A 210 -10.90 0.04 6.49
C LEU A 210 -9.88 1.03 7.08
N VAL A 211 -9.08 1.68 6.25
CA VAL A 211 -8.16 2.75 6.66
C VAL A 211 -8.95 3.93 7.25
N TRP A 212 -10.08 4.31 6.66
CA TRP A 212 -10.94 5.35 7.21
C TRP A 212 -11.52 4.98 8.58
N LYS A 213 -11.93 3.72 8.78
CA LYS A 213 -12.31 3.22 10.11
C LYS A 213 -11.16 3.30 11.11
N LYS A 214 -9.94 2.96 10.67
CA LYS A 214 -8.71 3.10 11.48
C LYS A 214 -8.58 4.56 11.91
N TRP A 215 -8.55 5.49 10.96
CA TRP A 215 -8.47 6.93 11.25
C TRP A 215 -9.50 7.39 12.28
N LYS A 216 -10.77 7.01 12.11
CA LYS A 216 -11.84 7.38 13.04
C LYS A 216 -11.60 6.85 14.45
N LEU A 217 -10.98 5.68 14.60
CA LEU A 217 -10.69 5.09 15.90
C LEU A 217 -9.55 5.83 16.63
N TYR A 218 -8.50 6.25 15.92
CA TYR A 218 -7.32 6.86 16.54
C TYR A 218 -7.36 8.38 16.62
N PHE A 219 -7.99 9.07 15.66
CA PHE A 219 -7.91 10.53 15.53
C PHE A 219 -9.14 11.25 16.09
N LEU A 220 -10.34 10.67 15.95
CA LEU A 220 -11.58 11.28 16.40
C LEU A 220 -11.67 11.49 17.93
N PRO A 221 -11.11 10.59 18.78
CA PRO A 221 -11.08 10.82 20.23
C PRO A 221 -10.16 11.97 20.64
N VAL A 222 -9.03 12.15 19.93
CA VAL A 222 -8.04 13.21 20.21
C VAL A 222 -8.63 14.59 19.92
N LEU A 223 -9.35 14.74 18.80
CA LEU A 223 -10.04 15.98 18.44
C LEU A 223 -11.20 16.36 19.38
N LYS A 224 -11.74 15.41 20.15
CA LYS A 224 -12.83 15.66 21.11
C LYS A 224 -12.33 15.99 22.51
N SER A 225 -11.04 15.80 22.77
CA SER A 225 -10.39 16.13 24.04
C SER A 225 -9.74 17.53 24.06
N GLU A 226 -9.73 18.22 22.92
CA GLU A 226 -9.37 19.64 22.75
C GLU A 226 -10.64 20.50 22.68
#